data_AF-A0A1H3JA46-F1
#
_entry.id   AF-A0A1H3JA46-F1
#
_cell.length_a   1.000
_cell.length_b   1.000
_cell.length_c   1.000
_cell.angle_alpha   90.00
_cell.angle_beta   90.00
_cell.angle_gamma   90.00
#
_symmetry.space_group_name_H-M   'P 1'
#
loop_
_entity.id
_entity.type
_entity.pdbx_description
1 polymer ?
#
loop_
_entity_poly.entity_id
_entity_poly.type
_entity_poly.pdbx_seq_one_letter_code
_entity_poly.pdbx_strand_id
1 'polypeptide(L)'
;MEWKEYKEIIKEKIIKDEFISSEMLEIFNKDVLCQTDESEIIEDIRSMKNIEKKLESDSTLEKILVNKLRLLFKQLLVYLTGLSGDYYDFLQEIKEVDDYKELVYLFLQARSMQIENTNIVSKESDAIFSDIDTKIYNLCRERKNANTSHLRYELRENNAVVIIISKMEDEIDLENLEEVCKYTYEICGKNIIVINTNDYVTENNNQPLLLPFFKGKDILEGREEFSFGSTKVQYISVQNLAEEALQMDMLIDYIREIKPYYIINFGGINYFARMVNSVVPTLTLTTNKQEECTSFNMVVTSKEDINKGIKEYKFKADSYDYDFIEDIKKHIVKVDKSNWSGNEILVSVFTLSYNHEPFLQEMLNGALMQKTSFPFEIVINDDCSTDLSAKIIKAYQDEYPEIVHPLYQKQNLCSLGVDFTDKILYPNTKGKYIALCEGDDYWIDENKLEIQVKYMEDNPDVAGTFHDAYMKMKDGKFIEHSDRKLEEADYDTSYCISKSQTRIDTATIVYNKEKVLPIPYFSKYAKTGDYLLCITISLRGKFHYFPRIMGVYRMSDNNWSSTILNNPKKYKEFSMGEIRWLFDLNEYTDGKYYNEIAKVIAVRGRDLARVIEYEEALDMIKC
;
A
#
# COMPACT_ATOMS: atom_id res chain seq x y z
N MET A 1 43.50 7.95 35.61
CA MET A 1 44.21 7.82 34.33
C MET A 1 44.20 9.19 33.69
N GLU A 2 45.34 9.78 33.35
CA GLU A 2 45.35 11.13 32.79
C GLU A 2 44.78 11.12 31.35
N TRP A 3 44.15 12.22 30.93
CA TRP A 3 43.56 12.37 29.58
C TRP A 3 44.50 11.94 28.45
N LYS A 4 45.82 12.13 28.63
CA LYS A 4 46.86 11.73 27.69
C LYS A 4 47.02 10.21 27.52
N GLU A 5 46.96 9.42 28.59
CA GLU A 5 46.99 7.95 28.50
C GLU A 5 45.71 7.39 27.85
N TYR A 6 44.58 8.04 28.11
CA TYR A 6 43.29 7.67 27.55
C TYR A 6 43.22 7.89 26.03
N LYS A 7 43.76 9.02 25.53
CA LYS A 7 43.89 9.30 24.09
C LYS A 7 44.65 8.20 23.35
N GLU A 8 45.70 7.65 23.95
CA GLU A 8 46.48 6.57 23.33
C GLU A 8 45.74 5.22 23.38
N ILE A 9 44.97 4.93 24.44
CA ILE A 9 44.12 3.72 24.51
C ILE A 9 43.00 3.76 23.47
N ILE A 10 42.32 4.92 23.31
CA ILE A 10 41.31 5.10 22.27
C ILE A 10 41.92 4.86 20.89
N LYS A 11 43.06 5.50 20.59
CA LYS A 11 43.76 5.30 19.32
C LYS A 11 44.14 3.83 19.11
N GLU A 12 44.74 3.17 20.10
CA GLU A 12 45.21 1.78 19.97
C GLU A 12 44.08 0.78 19.75
N LYS A 13 42.95 0.90 20.47
CA LYS A 13 41.82 -0.04 20.33
C LYS A 13 41.07 0.15 19.02
N ILE A 14 40.93 1.40 18.59
CA ILE A 14 40.35 1.77 17.30
C ILE A 14 41.20 1.24 16.14
N ILE A 15 42.54 1.34 16.23
CA ILE A 15 43.47 0.76 15.24
C ILE A 15 43.37 -0.78 15.18
N LYS A 16 42.99 -1.44 16.29
CA LYS A 16 42.89 -2.91 16.39
C LYS A 16 41.50 -3.46 16.07
N ASP A 17 40.53 -2.62 15.71
CA ASP A 17 39.12 -3.00 15.50
C ASP A 17 38.51 -3.72 16.73
N GLU A 18 39.01 -3.40 17.93
CA GLU A 18 38.53 -3.97 19.19
C GLU A 18 37.36 -3.15 19.74
N PHE A 19 36.33 -3.84 20.26
CA PHE A 19 35.15 -3.24 20.87
C PHE A 19 35.53 -2.23 21.97
N ILE A 20 34.97 -1.01 21.89
CA ILE A 20 34.99 -0.05 23.01
C ILE A 20 33.85 -0.47 23.95
N SER A 21 34.18 -1.19 25.03
CA SER A 21 33.18 -1.71 25.96
C SER A 21 32.45 -0.62 26.73
N SER A 22 31.25 -0.94 27.22
CA SER A 22 30.49 -0.11 28.17
C SER A 22 31.32 0.30 29.39
N GLU A 23 32.28 -0.52 29.82
CA GLU A 23 33.25 -0.19 30.88
C GLU A 23 34.20 0.96 30.49
N MET A 24 34.57 1.13 29.22
CA MET A 24 35.37 2.28 28.74
C MET A 24 34.57 3.59 28.68
N LEU A 25 33.25 3.49 28.58
CA LEU A 25 32.32 4.63 28.61
C LEU A 25 31.96 5.00 30.05
N GLU A 26 31.98 4.05 30.99
CA GLU A 26 31.96 4.36 32.43
C GLU A 26 33.17 5.20 32.87
N ILE A 27 34.33 5.05 32.20
CA ILE A 27 35.51 5.90 32.43
C ILE A 27 35.25 7.38 32.07
N PHE A 28 34.39 7.66 31.08
CA PHE A 28 33.93 9.03 30.78
C PHE A 28 32.94 9.56 31.83
N ASN A 29 32.27 8.70 32.59
CA ASN A 29 31.02 9.04 33.26
C ASN A 29 31.15 9.63 34.68
N LYS A 30 32.35 10.05 35.11
CA LYS A 30 32.56 11.09 36.15
C LYS A 30 34.02 11.25 36.57
N ASP A 31 34.81 10.18 36.61
CA ASP A 31 36.09 10.21 37.34
C ASP A 31 37.26 10.82 36.55
N VAL A 32 37.27 10.73 35.21
CA VAL A 32 38.31 11.37 34.36
C VAL A 32 38.06 12.87 34.18
N LEU A 33 36.79 13.27 34.03
CA LEU A 33 36.40 14.69 33.88
C LEU A 33 36.67 15.51 35.16
N CYS A 34 36.76 14.87 36.34
CA CYS A 34 37.07 15.55 37.59
C CYS A 34 38.57 15.86 37.80
N GLN A 35 39.49 15.29 37.00
CA GLN A 35 40.94 15.37 37.23
C GLN A 35 41.71 16.23 36.22
N THR A 36 41.05 16.80 35.22
CA THR A 36 41.66 17.60 34.14
C THR A 36 40.80 18.83 33.90
N ASP A 37 41.42 19.97 33.54
CA ASP A 37 40.66 21.20 33.23
C ASP A 37 39.77 20.94 32.00
N GLU A 38 38.46 21.12 32.16
CA GLU A 38 37.45 20.95 31.11
C GLU A 38 37.80 21.76 29.85
N SER A 39 38.45 22.91 30.03
CA SER A 39 38.93 23.78 28.94
C SER A 39 39.99 23.10 28.06
N GLU A 40 40.89 22.32 28.67
CA GLU A 40 41.97 21.59 27.98
C GLU A 40 41.40 20.42 27.16
N ILE A 41 40.39 19.73 27.69
CA ILE A 41 39.68 18.64 26.99
C ILE A 41 38.92 19.19 25.77
N ILE A 42 38.21 20.32 25.93
CA ILE A 42 37.47 20.97 24.84
C ILE A 42 38.43 21.44 23.74
N GLU A 43 39.56 22.04 24.10
CA GLU A 43 40.57 22.48 23.13
C GLU A 43 41.18 21.29 22.38
N ASP A 44 41.46 20.18 23.08
CA ASP A 44 41.96 18.95 22.49
C ASP A 44 40.95 18.34 21.50
N ILE A 45 39.68 18.21 21.88
CA ILE A 45 38.61 17.68 21.00
C ILE A 45 38.45 18.57 19.76
N ARG A 46 38.47 19.90 19.93
CA ARG A 46 38.44 20.85 18.81
C ARG A 46 39.68 20.76 17.94
N SER A 47 40.85 20.47 18.51
CA SER A 47 42.09 20.27 17.77
C SER A 47 42.11 18.94 16.98
N MET A 48 41.42 17.90 17.46
CA MET A 48 41.28 16.63 16.74
C MET A 48 40.50 16.79 15.43
N LYS A 49 39.53 17.72 15.33
CA LYS A 49 38.92 18.13 14.04
C LYS A 49 39.98 18.54 12.99
N ASN A 50 41.14 19.05 13.43
CA ASN A 50 42.24 19.42 12.52
C ASN A 50 43.15 18.24 12.13
N ILE A 51 43.16 17.15 12.91
CA ILE A 51 43.88 15.91 12.58
C ILE A 51 43.09 15.12 11.52
N GLU A 52 41.75 15.16 11.57
CA GLU A 52 40.87 14.55 10.56
C GLU A 52 41.11 15.09 9.13
N LYS A 53 41.32 16.41 8.98
CA LYS A 53 41.72 17.03 7.69
C LYS A 53 43.03 16.49 7.11
N LYS A 54 43.87 15.85 7.92
CA LYS A 54 45.14 15.24 7.49
C LYS A 54 45.05 13.73 7.26
N LEU A 55 43.94 13.10 7.67
CA LEU A 55 43.74 11.64 7.63
C LEU A 55 42.84 11.20 6.46
N GLU A 56 42.64 12.04 5.44
CA GLU A 56 42.01 11.64 4.17
C GLU A 56 42.83 10.53 3.49
N SER A 57 42.56 9.28 3.85
CA SER A 57 43.18 8.08 3.28
C SER A 57 42.30 7.44 2.20
N ASP A 58 42.90 6.62 1.34
CA ASP A 58 42.21 5.96 0.22
C ASP A 58 41.50 4.64 0.62
N SER A 59 41.64 4.14 1.85
CA SER A 59 41.02 2.86 2.25
C SER A 59 39.60 3.04 2.82
N THR A 60 38.66 2.19 2.38
CA THR A 60 37.25 2.23 2.80
C THR A 60 37.07 2.01 4.31
N LEU A 61 37.93 1.18 4.93
CA LEU A 61 37.87 0.86 6.35
C LEU A 61 38.30 2.04 7.24
N GLU A 62 39.36 2.76 6.85
CA GLU A 62 39.82 3.95 7.58
C GLU A 62 38.79 5.09 7.52
N LYS A 63 38.05 5.24 6.40
CA LYS A 63 36.97 6.23 6.27
C LYS A 63 35.81 5.98 7.24
N ILE A 64 35.40 4.71 7.39
CA ILE A 64 34.34 4.32 8.35
C ILE A 64 34.79 4.65 9.78
N LEU A 65 36.04 4.34 10.11
CA LEU A 65 36.62 4.55 11.44
C LEU A 65 36.71 6.04 11.82
N VAL A 66 37.18 6.87 10.88
CA VAL A 66 37.24 8.33 11.04
C VAL A 66 35.85 8.92 11.26
N ASN A 67 34.83 8.44 10.52
CA ASN A 67 33.46 8.91 10.69
C ASN A 67 32.88 8.58 12.07
N LYS A 68 33.13 7.37 12.60
CA LYS A 68 32.68 6.97 13.95
C LYS A 68 33.34 7.81 15.06
N LEU A 69 34.64 8.05 14.95
CA LEU A 69 35.38 8.92 15.86
C LEU A 69 34.84 10.35 15.85
N ARG A 70 34.60 10.89 14.66
CA ARG A 70 34.05 12.24 14.47
C ARG A 70 32.69 12.40 15.15
N LEU A 71 31.80 11.42 15.00
CA LEU A 71 30.49 11.39 15.67
C LEU A 71 30.64 11.37 17.19
N LEU A 72 31.50 10.49 17.73
CA LEU A 72 31.77 10.40 19.16
C LEU A 72 32.32 11.72 19.73
N PHE A 73 33.25 12.38 19.05
CA PHE A 73 33.81 13.65 19.50
C PHE A 73 32.78 14.77 19.47
N LYS A 74 31.90 14.81 18.47
CA LYS A 74 30.81 15.79 18.42
C LYS A 74 29.81 15.58 19.56
N GLN A 75 29.46 14.34 19.87
CA GLN A 75 28.64 14.01 21.03
C GLN A 75 29.28 14.49 22.34
N LEU A 76 30.57 14.22 22.54
CA LEU A 76 31.34 14.69 23.70
C LEU A 76 31.29 16.20 23.82
N LEU A 77 31.49 16.89 22.69
CA LEU A 77 31.51 18.34 22.65
C LEU A 77 30.16 18.92 23.08
N VAL A 78 29.04 18.38 22.58
CA VAL A 78 27.69 18.77 23.00
C VAL A 78 27.50 18.59 24.50
N TYR A 79 27.92 17.43 25.02
CA TYR A 79 27.77 17.09 26.44
C TYR A 79 28.58 18.03 27.35
N LEU A 80 29.83 18.33 26.98
CA LEU A 80 30.72 19.20 27.76
C LEU A 80 30.33 20.68 27.65
N THR A 81 30.00 21.16 26.46
CA THR A 81 29.78 22.61 26.26
C THR A 81 28.34 23.04 26.55
N GLY A 82 27.36 22.15 26.34
CA GLY A 82 25.95 22.50 26.39
C GLY A 82 25.54 23.58 25.38
N LEU A 83 26.32 23.79 24.32
CA LEU A 83 26.09 24.85 23.33
C LEU A 83 25.28 24.34 22.14
N SER A 84 24.30 25.14 21.71
CA SER A 84 23.45 24.80 20.57
C SER A 84 24.19 24.69 19.23
N GLY A 85 25.28 25.44 19.05
CA GLY A 85 26.12 25.34 17.86
C GLY A 85 26.83 24.00 17.72
N ASP A 86 27.30 23.43 18.83
CA ASP A 86 27.95 22.11 18.82
C ASP A 86 26.90 21.00 18.56
N TYR A 87 25.67 21.19 19.04
CA TYR A 87 24.55 20.27 18.78
C TYR A 87 24.10 20.32 17.31
N TYR A 88 24.01 21.51 16.74
CA TYR A 88 23.77 21.70 15.30
C TYR A 88 24.83 20.97 14.45
N ASP A 89 26.11 21.12 14.80
CA ASP A 89 27.23 20.45 14.13
C ASP A 89 27.14 18.92 14.21
N PHE A 90 26.62 18.39 15.32
CA PHE A 90 26.38 16.96 15.51
C PHE A 90 25.25 16.47 14.60
N LEU A 91 24.10 17.16 14.59
CA LEU A 91 22.96 16.81 13.74
C LEU A 91 23.30 16.83 12.25
N GLN A 92 24.12 17.78 11.80
CA GLN A 92 24.58 17.82 10.40
C GLN A 92 25.31 16.53 9.98
N GLU A 93 26.07 15.89 10.87
CA GLU A 93 26.71 14.61 10.52
C GLU A 93 25.73 13.46 10.49
N ILE A 94 24.77 13.45 11.41
CA ILE A 94 23.72 12.42 11.44
C ILE A 94 22.93 12.45 10.14
N LYS A 95 22.62 13.64 9.62
CA LYS A 95 21.85 13.82 8.38
C LYS A 95 22.48 13.12 7.15
N GLU A 96 23.81 13.04 7.12
CA GLU A 96 24.58 12.42 6.02
C GLU A 96 24.69 10.89 6.15
N VAL A 97 24.16 10.28 7.22
CA VAL A 97 24.17 8.82 7.41
C VAL A 97 23.09 8.17 6.56
N ASP A 98 23.49 7.24 5.67
CA ASP A 98 22.57 6.54 4.77
C ASP A 98 22.12 5.16 5.29
N ASP A 99 22.90 4.54 6.18
CA ASP A 99 22.45 3.31 6.83
C ASP A 99 21.30 3.62 7.80
N TYR A 100 20.12 3.06 7.51
CA TYR A 100 18.91 3.28 8.30
C TYR A 100 19.09 2.93 9.79
N LYS A 101 19.78 1.83 10.12
CA LYS A 101 19.93 1.41 11.52
C LYS A 101 20.82 2.38 12.28
N GLU A 102 21.93 2.77 11.65
CA GLU A 102 22.85 3.78 12.18
C GLU A 102 22.17 5.14 12.34
N LEU A 103 21.39 5.56 11.34
CA LEU A 103 20.66 6.82 11.35
C LEU A 103 19.62 6.89 12.49
N VAL A 104 18.78 5.86 12.63
CA VAL A 104 17.80 5.75 13.72
C VAL A 104 18.51 5.81 15.07
N TYR A 105 19.59 5.05 15.22
CA TYR A 105 20.34 4.97 16.46
C TYR A 105 20.93 6.33 16.88
N LEU A 106 21.58 7.04 15.95
CA LEU A 106 22.17 8.36 16.22
C LEU A 106 21.09 9.43 16.48
N PHE A 107 19.98 9.39 15.75
CA PHE A 107 18.86 10.29 15.96
C PHE A 107 18.26 10.15 17.37
N LEU A 108 18.08 8.92 17.84
CA LEU A 108 17.60 8.65 19.19
C LEU A 108 18.55 9.18 20.28
N GLN A 109 19.86 9.11 20.07
CA GLN A 109 20.83 9.74 20.98
C GLN A 109 20.70 11.27 20.96
N ALA A 110 20.58 11.87 19.78
CA ALA A 110 20.39 13.31 19.65
C ALA A 110 19.12 13.77 20.37
N ARG A 111 18.05 12.97 20.34
CA ARG A 111 16.81 13.22 21.10
C ARG A 111 17.05 13.15 22.60
N SER A 112 17.75 12.13 23.08
CA SER A 112 18.08 11.97 24.51
C SER A 112 18.82 13.21 25.04
N MET A 113 19.76 13.74 24.27
CA MET A 113 20.48 14.97 24.64
C MET A 113 19.57 16.19 24.75
N GLN A 114 18.55 16.33 23.88
CA GLN A 114 17.57 17.43 23.98
C GLN A 114 16.75 17.34 25.26
N ILE A 115 16.37 16.12 25.65
CA ILE A 115 15.58 15.86 26.86
C ILE A 115 16.39 16.22 28.11
N GLU A 116 17.67 15.82 28.15
CA GLU A 116 18.56 16.10 29.28
C GLU A 116 18.94 17.59 29.39
N ASN A 117 19.11 18.27 28.26
CA ASN A 117 19.51 19.68 28.22
C ASN A 117 18.79 20.44 27.11
N THR A 118 17.66 21.05 27.44
CA THR A 118 16.88 21.84 26.48
C THR A 118 17.61 23.08 25.91
N ASN A 119 18.69 23.54 26.54
CA ASN A 119 19.43 24.74 26.10
C ASN A 119 20.27 24.49 24.83
N ILE A 120 20.52 23.23 24.47
CA ILE A 120 21.23 22.89 23.23
C ILE A 120 20.37 23.08 21.98
N VAL A 121 19.06 23.30 22.14
CA VAL A 121 18.12 23.41 21.01
C VAL A 121 18.01 24.87 20.55
N SER A 122 18.39 25.12 19.30
CA SER A 122 18.08 26.34 18.56
C SER A 122 17.07 26.08 17.44
N LYS A 123 16.55 27.14 16.80
CA LYS A 123 15.65 27.00 15.64
C LYS A 123 16.32 26.23 14.49
N GLU A 124 17.61 26.44 14.30
CA GLU A 124 18.39 25.82 13.25
C GLU A 124 18.64 24.33 13.52
N SER A 125 18.98 23.96 14.77
CA SER A 125 19.14 22.54 15.12
C SER A 125 17.81 21.78 15.07
N ASP A 126 16.71 22.43 15.48
CA ASP A 126 15.37 21.84 15.46
C ASP A 126 14.91 21.52 14.03
N ALA A 127 15.18 22.43 13.08
CA ALA A 127 14.90 22.19 11.66
C ALA A 127 15.66 20.96 11.10
N ILE A 128 16.94 20.81 11.44
CA ILE A 128 17.73 19.64 10.99
C ILE A 128 17.25 18.36 11.66
N PHE A 129 16.92 18.43 12.94
CA PHE A 129 16.35 17.29 13.66
C PHE A 129 15.07 16.79 12.95
N SER A 130 14.18 17.71 12.56
CA SER A 130 12.97 17.40 11.78
C SER A 130 13.29 16.82 10.39
N ASP A 131 14.34 17.31 9.71
CA ASP A 131 14.77 16.75 8.43
C ASP A 131 15.24 15.30 8.57
N ILE A 132 16.02 14.99 9.62
CA ILE A 132 16.50 13.64 9.91
C ILE A 132 15.33 12.72 10.22
N ASP A 133 14.40 13.16 11.06
CA ASP A 133 13.17 12.42 11.38
C ASP A 133 12.39 12.06 10.11
N THR A 134 12.24 13.02 9.19
CA THR A 134 11.59 12.80 7.89
C THR A 134 12.37 11.81 7.02
N LYS A 135 13.72 11.89 7.01
CA LYS A 135 14.58 10.94 6.29
C LYS A 135 14.38 9.51 6.81
N ILE A 136 14.37 9.32 8.13
CA ILE A 136 14.12 8.03 8.77
C ILE A 136 12.76 7.48 8.37
N TYR A 137 11.70 8.30 8.44
CA TYR A 137 10.35 7.89 8.06
C TYR A 137 10.28 7.40 6.60
N ASN A 138 10.87 8.14 5.66
CA ASN A 138 10.86 7.77 4.24
C ASN A 138 11.64 6.47 3.98
N LEU A 139 12.83 6.31 4.59
CA LEU A 139 13.61 5.08 4.49
C LEU A 139 12.86 3.87 5.06
N CYS A 140 12.14 4.07 6.17
CA CYS A 140 11.28 3.03 6.74
C CYS A 140 10.17 2.64 5.75
N ARG A 141 9.53 3.63 5.11
CA ARG A 141 8.45 3.41 4.14
C ARG A 141 8.91 2.69 2.87
N GLU A 142 10.08 3.05 2.33
CA GLU A 142 10.63 2.45 1.09
C GLU A 142 11.06 0.99 1.26
N ARG A 143 11.48 0.60 2.46
CA ARG A 143 11.90 -0.79 2.77
C ARG A 143 10.73 -1.78 2.85
N LYS A 144 9.49 -1.33 2.72
CA LYS A 144 8.28 -2.08 3.11
C LYS A 144 7.40 -2.44 1.91
N ASN A 145 6.97 -3.70 1.85
CA ASN A 145 5.89 -4.16 0.96
C ASN A 145 4.50 -4.14 1.65
N ALA A 146 4.41 -3.63 2.88
CA ALA A 146 3.20 -3.70 3.69
C ALA A 146 2.05 -2.85 3.11
N ASN A 147 0.83 -3.39 3.21
CA ASN A 147 -0.37 -2.70 2.76
C ASN A 147 -0.76 -1.59 3.74
N THR A 148 -0.38 -0.36 3.41
CA THR A 148 -0.64 0.83 4.23
C THR A 148 -1.94 1.56 3.88
N SER A 149 -2.82 0.93 3.08
CA SER A 149 -4.12 1.51 2.69
C SER A 149 -5.02 1.78 3.89
N HIS A 150 -5.82 2.84 3.79
CA HIS A 150 -6.73 3.26 4.84
C HIS A 150 -7.78 2.19 5.19
N LEU A 151 -7.98 1.94 6.49
CA LEU A 151 -9.05 1.14 7.07
C LEU A 151 -10.19 2.06 7.51
N ARG A 152 -11.29 1.93 6.79
CA ARG A 152 -12.47 2.78 6.91
C ARG A 152 -13.16 2.61 8.26
N TYR A 153 -13.82 3.68 8.70
CA TYR A 153 -14.47 3.75 10.02
C TYR A 153 -15.48 2.61 10.26
N GLU A 154 -16.30 2.26 9.28
CA GLU A 154 -17.34 1.23 9.44
C GLU A 154 -16.77 -0.18 9.62
N LEU A 155 -15.57 -0.44 9.11
CA LEU A 155 -14.88 -1.72 9.30
C LEU A 155 -14.27 -1.86 10.69
N ARG A 156 -14.16 -0.76 11.42
CA ARG A 156 -13.47 -0.67 12.70
C ARG A 156 -14.34 -0.21 13.87
N GLU A 157 -15.51 0.37 13.62
CA GLU A 157 -16.40 0.97 14.64
C GLU A 157 -16.76 0.06 15.81
N ASN A 158 -16.70 -1.26 15.61
CA ASN A 158 -17.07 -2.26 16.60
C ASN A 158 -15.89 -2.92 17.33
N ASN A 159 -14.64 -2.58 16.98
CA ASN A 159 -13.45 -3.27 17.47
C ASN A 159 -12.76 -2.54 18.64
N ALA A 160 -11.61 -3.06 19.06
CA ALA A 160 -10.81 -2.53 20.16
C ALA A 160 -10.15 -1.19 19.81
N VAL A 161 -9.83 -0.37 20.81
CA VAL A 161 -8.89 0.76 20.66
C VAL A 161 -7.48 0.23 20.87
N VAL A 162 -6.57 0.57 19.96
CA VAL A 162 -5.15 0.25 20.09
C VAL A 162 -4.42 1.48 20.63
N ILE A 163 -3.64 1.28 21.69
CA ILE A 163 -2.75 2.30 22.24
C ILE A 163 -1.33 1.85 21.94
N ILE A 164 -0.60 2.65 21.18
CA ILE A 164 0.80 2.43 20.85
C ILE A 164 1.64 3.23 21.86
N ILE A 165 2.63 2.57 22.45
CA ILE A 165 3.59 3.18 23.37
C ILE A 165 5.03 2.80 23.00
N SER A 166 5.97 3.57 23.51
CA SER A 166 7.40 3.22 23.54
C SER A 166 7.77 2.70 24.95
N LYS A 167 9.07 2.48 25.20
CA LYS A 167 9.59 2.01 26.49
C LYS A 167 9.15 2.89 27.66
N MET A 168 8.66 2.28 28.74
CA MET A 168 8.30 2.96 29.99
C MET A 168 9.36 2.72 31.07
N GLU A 169 9.88 3.79 31.68
CA GLU A 169 11.00 3.70 32.63
C GLU A 169 10.64 4.02 34.09
N ASP A 170 9.51 4.70 34.35
CA ASP A 170 9.09 5.07 35.70
C ASP A 170 7.60 4.80 35.99
N GLU A 171 7.25 4.82 37.28
CA GLU A 171 5.88 4.56 37.75
C GLU A 171 4.89 5.68 37.37
N ILE A 172 5.36 6.90 37.13
CA ILE A 172 4.51 8.05 36.78
C ILE A 172 3.94 7.85 35.37
N ASP A 173 4.77 7.40 34.43
CA ASP A 173 4.33 7.08 33.07
C ASP A 173 3.32 5.93 33.04
N LEU A 174 3.44 4.97 33.95
CA LEU A 174 2.45 3.90 34.10
C LEU A 174 1.11 4.44 34.62
N GLU A 175 1.12 5.28 35.66
CA GLU A 175 -0.10 5.91 36.18
C GLU A 175 -0.81 6.72 35.08
N ASN A 176 -0.05 7.48 34.30
CA ASN A 176 -0.59 8.23 33.16
C ASN A 176 -1.19 7.30 32.08
N LEU A 177 -0.51 6.21 31.73
CA LEU A 177 -1.02 5.23 30.77
C LEU A 177 -2.31 4.57 31.28
N GLU A 178 -2.38 4.20 32.56
CA GLU A 178 -3.59 3.65 33.18
C GLU A 178 -4.76 4.64 33.10
N GLU A 179 -4.49 5.92 33.31
CA GLU A 179 -5.48 6.99 33.20
C GLU A 179 -5.97 7.16 31.74
N VAL A 180 -5.07 7.15 30.75
CA VAL A 180 -5.44 7.16 29.33
C VAL A 180 -6.28 5.95 28.96
N CYS A 181 -5.89 4.76 29.40
CA CYS A 181 -6.65 3.54 29.15
C CYS A 181 -8.05 3.64 29.76
N LYS A 182 -8.15 4.06 31.02
CA LYS A 182 -9.44 4.20 31.72
C LYS A 182 -10.39 5.15 30.98
N TYR A 183 -9.94 6.34 30.60
CA TYR A 183 -10.81 7.29 29.92
C TYR A 183 -11.16 6.85 28.50
N THR A 184 -10.22 6.25 27.79
CA THR A 184 -10.49 5.66 26.48
C THR A 184 -11.61 4.61 26.58
N TYR A 185 -11.56 3.75 27.61
CA TYR A 185 -12.61 2.77 27.87
C TYR A 185 -13.96 3.43 28.21
N GLU A 186 -13.96 4.43 29.11
CA GLU A 186 -15.17 5.17 29.51
C GLU A 186 -15.85 5.89 28.32
N ILE A 187 -15.06 6.43 27.38
CA ILE A 187 -15.57 7.20 26.23
C ILE A 187 -16.01 6.29 25.09
N CYS A 188 -15.17 5.32 24.73
CA CYS A 188 -15.37 4.50 23.54
C CYS A 188 -16.23 3.25 23.84
N GLY A 189 -16.24 2.77 25.09
CA GLY A 189 -16.89 1.52 25.47
C GLY A 189 -16.28 0.29 24.79
N LYS A 190 -15.00 0.36 24.39
CA LYS A 190 -14.29 -0.68 23.64
C LYS A 190 -13.16 -1.29 24.47
N ASN A 191 -12.83 -2.55 24.19
CA ASN A 191 -11.62 -3.18 24.73
C ASN A 191 -10.37 -2.41 24.31
N ILE A 192 -9.32 -2.50 25.12
CA ILE A 192 -8.06 -1.80 24.91
C ILE A 192 -6.94 -2.81 24.71
N ILE A 193 -6.16 -2.58 23.66
CA ILE A 193 -4.93 -3.33 23.36
C ILE A 193 -3.79 -2.33 23.42
N VAL A 194 -2.81 -2.56 24.28
CA VAL A 194 -1.59 -1.78 24.36
C VAL A 194 -0.50 -2.51 23.60
N ILE A 195 0.09 -1.85 22.60
CA ILE A 195 1.22 -2.34 21.82
C ILE A 195 2.43 -1.50 22.17
N ASN A 196 3.40 -2.10 22.85
CA ASN A 196 4.70 -1.51 23.07
C ASN A 196 5.63 -1.90 21.92
N THR A 197 5.91 -0.93 21.06
CA THR A 197 6.80 -1.12 19.90
C THR A 197 8.26 -0.96 20.27
N ASN A 198 8.55 -0.37 21.44
CA ASN A 198 9.90 0.00 21.89
C ASN A 198 10.68 0.88 20.88
N ASP A 199 10.01 1.39 19.83
CA ASP A 199 10.52 1.95 18.57
C ASP A 199 11.94 1.54 18.13
N TYR A 200 12.27 0.29 18.41
CA TYR A 200 13.33 -0.55 17.88
C TYR A 200 14.75 0.00 17.91
N VAL A 201 15.39 -0.06 19.09
CA VAL A 201 16.84 -0.27 19.18
C VAL A 201 17.10 -1.76 19.37
N THR A 202 17.45 -2.47 18.30
CA THR A 202 18.34 -3.63 18.47
C THR A 202 19.70 -3.08 18.85
N GLU A 203 20.37 -3.70 19.83
CA GLU A 203 21.75 -3.37 20.18
C GLU A 203 22.59 -3.26 18.91
N ASN A 204 22.94 -2.04 18.49
CA ASN A 204 23.95 -1.88 17.47
C ASN A 204 25.29 -1.94 18.19
N ASN A 205 25.84 -3.15 18.29
CA ASN A 205 27.17 -3.43 18.88
C ASN A 205 28.33 -2.72 18.16
N ASN A 206 28.06 -1.79 17.23
CA ASN A 206 29.04 -1.19 16.33
C ASN A 206 29.26 0.31 16.52
N GLN A 207 28.61 1.00 17.47
CA GLN A 207 28.79 2.45 17.70
C GLN A 207 29.12 2.77 19.18
N PRO A 208 30.15 3.58 19.46
CA PRO A 208 30.49 3.97 20.83
C PRO A 208 29.45 4.98 21.39
N LEU A 209 28.93 4.72 22.59
CA LEU A 209 27.90 5.52 23.28
C LEU A 209 28.47 6.35 24.43
N LEU A 210 28.34 7.68 24.42
CA LEU A 210 28.70 8.46 25.63
C LEU A 210 27.65 8.42 26.72
N LEU A 211 26.38 8.38 26.33
CA LEU A 211 25.25 8.32 27.25
C LEU A 211 24.54 6.97 27.09
N PRO A 212 24.28 6.25 28.18
CA PRO A 212 23.46 5.05 28.11
C PRO A 212 22.07 5.42 27.62
N PHE A 213 21.71 4.95 26.43
CA PHE A 213 20.34 5.03 25.97
C PHE A 213 19.54 3.99 26.76
N PHE A 214 18.69 4.46 27.68
CA PHE A 214 17.79 3.65 28.49
C PHE A 214 18.46 2.64 29.44
N LYS A 215 18.99 3.13 30.57
CA LYS A 215 19.41 2.26 31.70
C LYS A 215 18.23 1.65 32.48
N GLY A 216 16.99 2.05 32.20
CA GLY A 216 15.80 1.51 32.87
C GLY A 216 15.40 0.13 32.35
N LYS A 217 14.96 -0.77 33.22
CA LYS A 217 14.19 -1.95 32.80
C LYS A 217 12.78 -1.47 32.44
N ASP A 218 12.21 -1.95 31.35
CA ASP A 218 10.80 -1.67 31.07
C ASP A 218 9.95 -2.30 32.19
N ILE A 219 9.19 -1.46 32.90
CA ILE A 219 8.37 -1.88 34.05
C ILE A 219 7.22 -2.84 33.67
N LEU A 220 6.88 -2.91 32.38
CA LEU A 220 5.90 -3.82 31.80
C LEU A 220 6.54 -5.05 31.12
N GLU A 221 7.87 -5.18 31.17
CA GLU A 221 8.57 -6.33 30.60
C GLU A 221 8.03 -7.67 31.12
N GLY A 222 7.75 -8.60 30.20
CA GLY A 222 7.28 -9.95 30.50
C GLY A 222 5.80 -10.06 30.90
N ARG A 223 5.02 -8.98 30.83
CA ARG A 223 3.56 -9.03 31.01
C ARG A 223 2.88 -9.44 29.71
N GLU A 224 1.74 -10.13 29.81
CA GLU A 224 0.80 -10.38 28.69
C GLU A 224 -0.52 -9.60 28.87
N GLU A 225 -0.83 -9.27 30.12
CA GLU A 225 -1.97 -8.45 30.52
C GLU A 225 -1.62 -7.60 31.73
N PHE A 226 -2.29 -6.47 31.87
CA PHE A 226 -2.37 -5.74 33.14
C PHE A 226 -3.81 -5.28 33.37
N SER A 227 -4.13 -4.84 34.59
CA SER A 227 -5.49 -4.45 34.95
C SER A 227 -5.49 -3.08 35.62
N PHE A 228 -6.46 -2.24 35.25
CA PHE A 228 -6.79 -1.03 35.99
C PHE A 228 -8.21 -1.17 36.55
N GLY A 229 -8.35 -1.07 37.88
CA GLY A 229 -9.63 -1.36 38.55
C GLY A 229 -10.14 -2.77 38.27
N SER A 230 -11.27 -2.88 37.56
CA SER A 230 -11.88 -4.17 37.16
C SER A 230 -11.70 -4.52 35.68
N THR A 231 -11.04 -3.65 34.91
CA THR A 231 -10.85 -3.81 33.46
C THR A 231 -9.51 -4.45 33.19
N LYS A 232 -9.50 -5.51 32.38
CA LYS A 232 -8.28 -6.13 31.85
C LYS A 232 -7.85 -5.44 30.56
N VAL A 233 -6.55 -5.20 30.43
CA VAL A 233 -5.89 -4.63 29.25
C VAL A 233 -4.95 -5.67 28.68
N GLN A 234 -5.11 -5.95 27.39
CA GLN A 234 -4.17 -6.79 26.67
C GLN A 234 -2.89 -6.00 26.42
N TYR A 235 -1.74 -6.59 26.70
CA TYR A 235 -0.44 -5.96 26.49
C TYR A 235 0.42 -6.81 25.58
N ILE A 236 0.97 -6.19 24.54
CA ILE A 236 1.83 -6.83 23.55
C ILE A 236 3.15 -6.06 23.55
N SER A 237 4.22 -6.70 24.01
CA SER A 237 5.58 -6.16 23.90
C SER A 237 6.28 -6.80 22.72
N VAL A 238 6.86 -5.98 21.85
CA VAL A 238 7.70 -6.51 20.77
C VAL A 238 9.13 -6.64 21.27
N GLN A 239 9.51 -7.81 21.79
CA GLN A 239 10.88 -8.11 22.21
C GLN A 239 11.62 -9.00 21.20
N ASN A 240 12.86 -8.64 20.88
CA ASN A 240 13.98 -9.49 20.42
C ASN A 240 13.65 -10.82 19.68
N LEU A 241 12.84 -10.79 18.62
CA LEU A 241 12.58 -11.94 17.76
C LEU A 241 12.98 -11.63 16.32
N ALA A 242 14.20 -12.05 15.93
CA ALA A 242 14.73 -12.21 14.57
C ALA A 242 14.12 -11.33 13.43
N GLU A 243 14.94 -10.40 12.94
CA GLU A 243 14.77 -9.59 11.71
C GLU A 243 13.67 -8.50 11.71
N GLU A 244 14.11 -7.25 11.94
CA GLU A 244 13.33 -6.00 12.02
C GLU A 244 12.36 -5.74 10.85
N ALA A 245 12.68 -6.18 9.62
CA ALA A 245 11.82 -5.96 8.46
C ALA A 245 10.56 -6.83 8.50
N LEU A 246 10.67 -8.07 9.01
CA LEU A 246 9.55 -9.00 9.13
C LEU A 246 8.57 -8.54 10.24
N GLN A 247 9.08 -7.89 11.28
CA GLN A 247 8.29 -7.47 12.44
C GLN A 247 7.25 -6.39 12.12
N MET A 248 7.60 -5.30 11.43
CA MET A 248 6.58 -4.26 11.20
C MET A 248 5.55 -4.64 10.14
N ASP A 249 5.89 -5.53 9.20
CA ASP A 249 4.89 -6.02 8.23
C ASP A 249 3.85 -6.85 8.98
N MET A 250 4.30 -7.72 9.88
CA MET A 250 3.42 -8.45 10.79
C MET A 250 2.59 -7.53 11.68
N LEU A 251 3.16 -6.45 12.23
CA LEU A 251 2.39 -5.50 13.03
C LEU A 251 1.37 -4.70 12.21
N ILE A 252 1.71 -4.27 11.00
CA ILE A 252 0.75 -3.62 10.10
C ILE A 252 -0.36 -4.61 9.77
N ASP A 253 -0.04 -5.84 9.38
CA ASP A 253 -1.02 -6.89 9.08
C ASP A 253 -1.89 -7.19 10.30
N TYR A 254 -1.32 -7.20 11.50
CA TYR A 254 -2.05 -7.36 12.75
C TYR A 254 -3.02 -6.19 13.01
N ILE A 255 -2.59 -4.93 12.79
CA ILE A 255 -3.49 -3.76 12.83
C ILE A 255 -4.61 -3.91 11.80
N ARG A 256 -4.32 -4.40 10.60
CA ARG A 256 -5.33 -4.66 9.57
C ARG A 256 -6.28 -5.80 9.91
N GLU A 257 -5.83 -6.79 10.66
CA GLU A 257 -6.65 -7.90 11.12
C GLU A 257 -7.59 -7.47 12.26
N ILE A 258 -7.06 -6.78 13.28
CA ILE A 258 -7.86 -6.26 14.39
C ILE A 258 -8.84 -5.19 13.91
N LYS A 259 -8.45 -4.38 12.92
CA LYS A 259 -9.21 -3.22 12.42
C LYS A 259 -9.60 -2.31 13.59
N PRO A 260 -8.62 -1.72 14.29
CA PRO A 260 -8.87 -1.06 15.56
C PRO A 260 -9.80 0.14 15.38
N TYR A 261 -10.75 0.28 16.31
CA TYR A 261 -11.70 1.38 16.33
C TYR A 261 -10.99 2.71 16.19
N TYR A 262 -9.89 2.89 16.90
CA TYR A 262 -8.95 4.01 16.77
C TYR A 262 -7.56 3.58 17.20
N ILE A 263 -6.55 4.33 16.77
CA ILE A 263 -5.18 4.23 17.27
C ILE A 263 -4.86 5.49 18.07
N ILE A 264 -4.37 5.30 19.29
CA ILE A 264 -3.81 6.35 20.13
C ILE A 264 -2.31 6.11 20.22
N ASN A 265 -1.49 7.07 19.81
CA ASN A 265 -0.08 7.10 20.15
C ASN A 265 0.07 7.81 21.49
N PHE A 266 0.51 7.11 22.52
CA PHE A 266 0.73 7.68 23.85
C PHE A 266 2.23 7.82 24.13
N GLY A 267 2.64 9.05 24.42
CA GLY A 267 4.04 9.44 24.47
C GLY A 267 4.48 10.16 23.20
N GLY A 268 5.80 10.30 23.02
CA GLY A 268 6.36 11.12 21.97
C GLY A 268 6.47 10.49 20.59
N ILE A 269 7.57 10.77 19.89
CA ILE A 269 7.81 10.28 18.53
C ILE A 269 7.84 8.75 18.52
N ASN A 270 6.85 8.15 17.85
CA ASN A 270 6.72 6.71 17.62
C ASN A 270 6.60 6.43 16.11
N TYR A 271 7.59 5.73 15.56
CA TYR A 271 7.67 5.51 14.11
C TYR A 271 6.60 4.55 13.61
N PHE A 272 6.27 3.53 14.40
CA PHE A 272 5.20 2.61 14.04
C PHE A 272 3.85 3.35 13.98
N ALA A 273 3.54 4.19 14.98
CA ALA A 273 2.35 5.02 15.02
C ALA A 273 2.22 5.94 13.80
N ARG A 274 3.34 6.53 13.33
CA ARG A 274 3.39 7.33 12.09
C ARG A 274 3.12 6.50 10.85
N MET A 275 3.66 5.28 10.81
CA MET A 275 3.48 4.38 9.68
C MET A 275 2.04 3.87 9.58
N VAL A 276 1.42 3.51 10.71
CA VAL A 276 0.02 3.05 10.72
C VAL A 276 -0.99 4.19 10.63
N ASN A 277 -0.56 5.46 10.72
CA ASN A 277 -1.45 6.62 10.58
C ASN A 277 -2.17 6.66 9.22
N SER A 278 -1.55 6.13 8.15
CA SER A 278 -2.22 6.01 6.86
C SER A 278 -3.20 4.85 6.80
N VAL A 279 -3.05 3.86 7.68
CA VAL A 279 -3.93 2.70 7.82
C VAL A 279 -5.13 3.07 8.67
N VAL A 280 -4.92 3.40 9.95
CA VAL A 280 -5.96 3.96 10.82
C VAL A 280 -5.40 5.29 11.31
N PRO A 281 -6.14 6.40 11.18
CA PRO A 281 -5.63 7.68 11.63
C PRO A 281 -5.24 7.58 13.10
N THR A 282 -4.18 8.27 13.50
CA THR A 282 -3.61 8.15 14.84
C THR A 282 -3.84 9.45 15.60
N LEU A 283 -4.38 9.34 16.82
CA LEU A 283 -4.43 10.44 17.78
C LEU A 283 -3.17 10.39 18.64
N THR A 284 -2.33 11.42 18.62
CA THR A 284 -1.16 11.51 19.51
C THR A 284 -1.50 12.27 20.78
N LEU A 285 -1.25 11.62 21.91
CA LEU A 285 -1.37 12.15 23.25
C LEU A 285 0.03 12.23 23.86
N THR A 286 0.54 13.44 24.05
CA THR A 286 1.87 13.67 24.65
C THR A 286 1.76 14.58 25.87
N THR A 287 2.62 14.38 26.86
CA THR A 287 2.80 15.29 28.00
C THR A 287 3.78 16.43 27.67
N ASN A 288 4.51 16.34 26.54
CA ASN A 288 5.52 17.30 26.13
C ASN A 288 5.06 18.16 24.94
N LYS A 289 5.14 19.49 25.06
CA LYS A 289 4.63 20.44 24.05
C LYS A 289 5.46 20.48 22.76
N GLN A 290 6.66 19.91 22.74
CA GLN A 290 7.59 19.98 21.61
C GLN A 290 7.49 18.79 20.63
N GLU A 291 6.57 17.85 20.85
CA GLU A 291 6.49 16.63 20.05
C GLU A 291 5.36 16.72 19.01
N GLU A 292 5.71 17.17 17.80
CA GLU A 292 4.83 17.11 16.62
C GLU A 292 5.22 15.91 15.75
N CYS A 293 4.40 14.86 15.67
CA CYS A 293 4.73 13.71 14.82
C CYS A 293 3.57 13.03 14.09
N THR A 294 2.31 13.30 14.42
CA THR A 294 1.16 12.75 13.68
C THR A 294 0.17 13.84 13.26
N SER A 295 -0.81 13.47 12.43
CA SER A 295 -1.84 14.39 11.92
C SER A 295 -2.72 15.02 13.02
N PHE A 296 -2.74 14.46 14.23
CA PHE A 296 -3.55 14.94 15.35
C PHE A 296 -2.78 14.90 16.66
N ASN A 297 -2.03 15.97 16.97
CA ASN A 297 -1.33 16.10 18.26
C ASN A 297 -2.21 16.80 19.29
N MET A 298 -2.29 16.23 20.49
CA MET A 298 -2.90 16.86 21.64
C MET A 298 -2.00 16.73 22.86
N VAL A 299 -1.75 17.87 23.51
CA VAL A 299 -1.02 17.91 24.78
C VAL A 299 -1.98 17.50 25.88
N VAL A 300 -1.65 16.43 26.60
CA VAL A 300 -2.45 15.93 27.71
C VAL A 300 -1.95 16.57 29.00
N THR A 301 -2.76 17.46 29.56
CA THR A 301 -2.51 18.06 30.88
C THR A 301 -3.62 17.76 31.89
N SER A 302 -4.71 17.15 31.44
CA SER A 302 -5.90 16.87 32.25
C SER A 302 -6.80 15.78 31.64
N LYS A 303 -7.73 15.24 32.44
CA LYS A 303 -8.83 14.37 31.98
C LYS A 303 -9.69 15.01 30.87
N GLU A 304 -9.88 16.32 30.93
CA GLU A 304 -10.71 17.07 29.97
C GLU A 304 -10.03 17.12 28.59
N ASP A 305 -8.70 17.17 28.56
CA ASP A 305 -7.92 17.11 27.33
C ASP A 305 -8.13 15.77 26.61
N ILE A 306 -7.98 14.65 27.32
CA ILE A 306 -8.17 13.30 26.74
C ILE A 306 -9.59 13.15 26.16
N ASN A 307 -10.60 13.59 26.91
CA ASN A 307 -11.99 13.57 26.46
C ASN A 307 -12.23 14.39 25.20
N LYS A 308 -11.66 15.59 25.15
CA LYS A 308 -11.79 16.49 24.00
C LYS A 308 -11.07 15.90 22.78
N GLY A 309 -9.85 15.40 22.94
CA GLY A 309 -9.06 14.79 21.87
C GLY A 309 -9.76 13.62 21.20
N ILE A 310 -10.27 12.67 22.00
CA ILE A 310 -10.97 11.49 21.48
C ILE A 310 -12.26 11.90 20.73
N LYS A 311 -13.01 12.88 21.24
CA LYS A 311 -14.24 13.36 20.57
C LYS A 311 -13.96 14.10 19.26
N GLU A 312 -13.01 15.03 19.25
CA GLU A 312 -12.63 15.77 18.03
C GLU A 312 -12.07 14.83 16.98
N TYR A 313 -11.27 13.86 17.41
CA TYR A 313 -10.69 12.87 16.52
C TYR A 313 -11.75 11.95 15.91
N LYS A 314 -12.74 11.48 16.70
CA LYS A 314 -13.89 10.74 16.18
C LYS A 314 -14.60 11.50 15.06
N PHE A 315 -14.92 12.77 15.31
CA PHE A 315 -15.57 13.63 14.31
C PHE A 315 -14.75 13.75 13.02
N LYS A 316 -13.44 13.94 13.11
CA LYS A 316 -12.56 14.07 11.93
C LYS A 316 -12.37 12.75 11.17
N ALA A 317 -12.34 11.63 11.87
CA ALA A 317 -12.27 10.32 11.25
C ALA A 317 -13.53 10.04 10.41
N ASP A 318 -14.71 10.43 10.91
CA ASP A 318 -15.97 10.32 10.19
C ASP A 318 -16.04 11.34 9.02
N SER A 319 -15.40 12.51 9.17
CA SER A 319 -15.35 13.51 8.11
C SER A 319 -14.43 13.13 6.95
N TYR A 320 -13.39 12.33 7.18
CA TYR A 320 -12.46 11.93 6.12
C TYR A 320 -13.16 11.24 4.93
N ASP A 321 -14.07 10.32 5.22
CA ASP A 321 -14.89 9.64 4.20
C ASP A 321 -15.80 10.64 3.46
N TYR A 322 -16.35 11.62 4.16
CA TYR A 322 -17.21 12.65 3.57
C TYR A 322 -16.41 13.62 2.69
N ASP A 323 -15.27 14.10 3.18
CA ASP A 323 -14.38 15.01 2.47
C ASP A 323 -13.83 14.37 1.19
N PHE A 324 -13.50 13.07 1.24
CA PHE A 324 -13.11 12.29 0.07
C PHE A 324 -14.21 12.21 -1.00
N ILE A 325 -15.46 11.91 -0.59
CA ILE A 325 -16.58 11.83 -1.54
C ILE A 325 -16.93 13.20 -2.12
N GLU A 326 -16.90 14.27 -1.32
CA GLU A 326 -17.07 15.63 -1.82
C GLU A 326 -15.95 16.05 -2.77
N ASP A 327 -14.72 15.58 -2.56
CA ASP A 327 -13.63 15.77 -3.51
C ASP A 327 -13.89 15.03 -4.83
N ILE A 328 -14.34 13.77 -4.78
CA ILE A 328 -14.71 13.01 -5.98
C ILE A 328 -15.76 13.73 -6.80
N LYS A 329 -16.83 14.24 -6.16
CA LYS A 329 -17.91 14.96 -6.84
C LYS A 329 -17.42 16.16 -7.65
N LYS A 330 -16.38 16.87 -7.18
CA LYS A 330 -15.80 18.02 -7.91
C LYS A 330 -15.11 17.62 -9.21
N HIS A 331 -14.72 16.35 -9.34
CA HIS A 331 -13.96 15.81 -10.45
C HIS A 331 -14.79 14.90 -11.38
N ILE A 332 -16.11 14.79 -11.14
CA ILE A 332 -17.02 14.09 -12.04
C ILE A 332 -17.10 14.88 -13.35
N VAL A 333 -16.80 14.22 -14.47
CA VAL A 333 -16.85 14.86 -15.79
C VAL A 333 -18.27 15.19 -16.21
N LYS A 334 -18.42 16.26 -17.03
CA LYS A 334 -19.70 16.64 -17.62
C LYS A 334 -20.05 15.76 -18.81
N VAL A 335 -21.23 15.16 -18.80
CA VAL A 335 -21.75 14.41 -19.95
C VAL A 335 -22.31 15.37 -21.00
N ASP A 336 -21.85 15.25 -22.24
CA ASP A 336 -22.41 15.98 -23.38
C ASP A 336 -23.50 15.15 -24.07
N LYS A 337 -24.75 15.60 -23.92
CA LYS A 337 -25.95 14.97 -24.51
C LYS A 337 -26.49 15.73 -25.72
N SER A 338 -25.82 16.80 -26.15
CA SER A 338 -26.36 17.75 -27.13
C SER A 338 -26.63 17.12 -28.50
N ASN A 339 -25.89 16.05 -28.85
CA ASN A 339 -25.98 15.36 -30.13
C ASN A 339 -26.78 14.04 -30.07
N TRP A 340 -27.41 13.71 -28.93
CA TRP A 340 -28.17 12.47 -28.81
C TRP A 340 -29.42 12.50 -29.69
N SER A 341 -29.51 11.52 -30.59
CA SER A 341 -30.70 11.28 -31.39
C SER A 341 -31.64 10.32 -30.65
N GLY A 342 -32.84 10.80 -30.30
CA GLY A 342 -33.84 10.02 -29.59
C GLY A 342 -33.53 9.78 -28.10
N ASN A 343 -34.37 8.95 -27.46
CA ASN A 343 -34.29 8.62 -26.03
C ASN A 343 -34.01 7.14 -25.75
N GLU A 344 -33.85 6.33 -26.80
CA GLU A 344 -33.60 4.90 -26.67
C GLU A 344 -32.10 4.66 -26.46
N ILE A 345 -31.76 3.89 -25.41
CA ILE A 345 -30.38 3.53 -25.10
C ILE A 345 -29.86 2.59 -26.19
N LEU A 346 -28.86 3.03 -26.94
CA LEU A 346 -28.26 2.21 -28.00
C LEU A 346 -27.11 1.35 -27.47
N VAL A 347 -26.35 1.87 -26.51
CA VAL A 347 -25.20 1.18 -25.91
C VAL A 347 -25.38 1.05 -24.40
N SER A 348 -25.14 -0.15 -23.86
CA SER A 348 -24.90 -0.33 -22.43
C SER A 348 -23.41 -0.56 -22.20
N VAL A 349 -22.76 0.35 -21.49
CA VAL A 349 -21.44 0.11 -20.91
C VAL A 349 -21.64 -0.78 -19.68
N PHE A 350 -20.97 -1.92 -19.62
CA PHE A 350 -21.07 -2.84 -18.49
C PHE A 350 -19.73 -2.96 -17.77
N THR A 351 -19.77 -2.82 -16.43
CA THR A 351 -18.59 -2.85 -15.58
C THR A 351 -18.77 -3.79 -14.39
N LEU A 352 -17.79 -4.66 -14.20
CA LEU A 352 -17.62 -5.43 -12.97
C LEU A 352 -16.69 -4.66 -12.01
N SER A 353 -17.07 -4.58 -10.74
CA SER A 353 -16.30 -3.91 -9.69
C SER A 353 -16.28 -4.73 -8.41
N TYR A 354 -15.10 -4.95 -7.85
CA TYR A 354 -14.92 -5.50 -6.51
C TYR A 354 -13.64 -4.95 -5.88
N ASN A 355 -13.79 -4.12 -4.85
CA ASN A 355 -12.67 -3.43 -4.22
C ASN A 355 -11.82 -2.59 -5.20
N HIS A 356 -12.48 -1.78 -6.03
CA HIS A 356 -11.84 -0.94 -7.04
C HIS A 356 -11.87 0.57 -6.68
N GLU A 357 -11.96 0.91 -5.37
CA GLU A 357 -11.95 2.29 -4.87
C GLU A 357 -10.89 3.18 -5.54
N PRO A 358 -9.62 2.76 -5.72
CA PRO A 358 -8.58 3.62 -6.29
C PRO A 358 -8.75 3.89 -7.80
N PHE A 359 -9.61 3.13 -8.49
CA PHE A 359 -9.65 3.08 -9.95
C PHE A 359 -10.98 3.55 -10.54
N LEU A 360 -12.07 3.40 -9.77
CA LEU A 360 -13.43 3.65 -10.24
C LEU A 360 -13.66 5.06 -10.75
N GLN A 361 -12.99 6.06 -10.17
CA GLN A 361 -13.14 7.44 -10.61
C GLN A 361 -12.66 7.63 -12.06
N GLU A 362 -11.48 7.13 -12.39
CA GLU A 362 -10.92 7.18 -13.76
C GLU A 362 -11.78 6.35 -14.72
N MET A 363 -12.25 5.17 -14.29
CA MET A 363 -13.13 4.31 -15.10
C MET A 363 -14.45 5.01 -15.43
N LEU A 364 -15.18 5.51 -14.42
CA LEU A 364 -16.48 6.17 -14.60
C LEU A 364 -16.34 7.47 -15.40
N ASN A 365 -15.28 8.25 -15.17
CA ASN A 365 -15.00 9.44 -15.96
C ASN A 365 -14.70 9.08 -17.43
N GLY A 366 -13.93 8.01 -17.69
CA GLY A 366 -13.65 7.54 -19.04
C GLY A 366 -14.90 7.08 -19.81
N ALA A 367 -15.87 6.51 -19.10
CA ALA A 367 -17.16 6.14 -19.67
C ALA A 367 -18.10 7.36 -19.86
N LEU A 368 -18.15 8.29 -18.90
CA LEU A 368 -19.03 9.46 -18.96
C LEU A 368 -18.57 10.54 -19.96
N MET A 369 -17.27 10.62 -20.25
CA MET A 369 -16.74 11.58 -21.23
C MET A 369 -17.08 11.23 -22.69
N GLN A 370 -17.68 10.07 -22.95
CA GLN A 370 -17.95 9.61 -24.30
C GLN A 370 -18.90 10.56 -25.04
N LYS A 371 -18.46 11.03 -26.21
CA LYS A 371 -19.22 11.88 -27.12
C LYS A 371 -19.85 11.01 -28.19
N THR A 372 -21.18 10.90 -28.15
CA THR A 372 -21.93 10.01 -29.05
C THR A 372 -23.11 10.74 -29.69
N SER A 373 -23.53 10.26 -30.85
CA SER A 373 -24.75 10.67 -31.54
C SER A 373 -26.00 9.95 -31.02
N PHE A 374 -25.84 9.06 -30.04
CA PHE A 374 -26.89 8.21 -29.49
C PHE A 374 -26.81 8.14 -27.95
N PRO A 375 -27.94 7.92 -27.26
CA PRO A 375 -27.96 7.68 -25.82
C PRO A 375 -27.23 6.39 -25.42
N PHE A 376 -26.55 6.42 -24.28
CA PHE A 376 -25.95 5.24 -23.65
C PHE A 376 -26.22 5.21 -22.14
N GLU A 377 -26.08 4.04 -21.54
CA GLU A 377 -26.14 3.84 -20.09
C GLU A 377 -24.87 3.14 -19.58
N ILE A 378 -24.57 3.29 -18.29
CA ILE A 378 -23.48 2.62 -17.59
C ILE A 378 -24.10 1.73 -16.52
N VAL A 379 -24.01 0.42 -16.71
CA VAL A 379 -24.46 -0.59 -15.74
C VAL A 379 -23.23 -1.10 -14.99
N ILE A 380 -23.14 -0.79 -13.71
CA ILE A 380 -22.00 -1.18 -12.88
C ILE A 380 -22.43 -2.17 -11.80
N ASN A 381 -21.87 -3.37 -11.83
CA ASN A 381 -22.06 -4.36 -10.79
C ASN A 381 -20.98 -4.24 -9.72
N ASP A 382 -21.36 -3.75 -8.55
CA ASP A 382 -20.53 -3.80 -7.35
C ASP A 382 -20.74 -5.15 -6.65
N ASP A 383 -19.74 -6.03 -6.69
CA ASP A 383 -19.82 -7.40 -6.18
C ASP A 383 -19.61 -7.49 -4.66
N CYS A 384 -20.32 -6.64 -3.92
CA CYS A 384 -20.22 -6.48 -2.47
C CYS A 384 -18.84 -5.97 -2.03
N SER A 385 -18.41 -4.83 -2.58
CA SER A 385 -17.11 -4.25 -2.25
C SER A 385 -17.01 -3.87 -0.77
N THR A 386 -15.83 -4.09 -0.21
CA THR A 386 -15.44 -3.79 1.16
C THR A 386 -14.60 -2.52 1.29
N ASP A 387 -14.45 -1.75 0.21
CA ASP A 387 -13.83 -0.43 0.13
C ASP A 387 -14.86 0.65 -0.28
N LEU A 388 -14.46 1.90 -0.55
CA LEU A 388 -15.36 3.01 -0.90
C LEU A 388 -16.00 2.86 -2.28
N SER A 389 -15.74 1.78 -3.04
CA SER A 389 -16.33 1.54 -4.36
C SER A 389 -17.82 1.85 -4.42
N ALA A 390 -18.61 1.30 -3.48
CA ALA A 390 -20.05 1.53 -3.46
C ALA A 390 -20.43 3.00 -3.24
N LYS A 391 -19.70 3.74 -2.38
CA LYS A 391 -19.92 5.17 -2.13
C LYS A 391 -19.50 6.03 -3.33
N ILE A 392 -18.38 5.68 -3.99
CA ILE A 392 -17.93 6.33 -5.23
C ILE A 392 -19.00 6.16 -6.31
N ILE A 393 -19.39 4.91 -6.59
CA ILE A 393 -20.43 4.58 -7.56
C ILE A 393 -21.73 5.35 -7.24
N LYS A 394 -22.09 5.45 -5.95
CA LYS A 394 -23.28 6.18 -5.52
C LYS A 394 -23.17 7.67 -5.83
N ALA A 395 -22.01 8.30 -5.61
CA ALA A 395 -21.79 9.71 -5.96
C ALA A 395 -21.99 9.97 -7.46
N TYR A 396 -21.52 9.07 -8.32
CA TYR A 396 -21.75 9.14 -9.76
C TYR A 396 -23.23 8.88 -10.15
N GLN A 397 -23.90 7.96 -9.48
CA GLN A 397 -25.35 7.74 -9.65
C GLN A 397 -26.15 8.98 -9.24
N ASP A 398 -25.79 9.65 -8.16
CA ASP A 398 -26.52 10.83 -7.69
C ASP A 398 -26.39 12.01 -8.67
N GLU A 399 -25.24 12.14 -9.34
CA GLU A 399 -25.01 13.16 -10.36
C GLU A 399 -25.69 12.81 -11.70
N TYR A 400 -25.66 11.54 -12.13
CA TYR A 400 -26.24 11.07 -13.40
C TYR A 400 -27.15 9.85 -13.24
N PRO A 401 -28.30 9.97 -12.54
CA PRO A 401 -29.16 8.83 -12.22
C PRO A 401 -29.80 8.16 -13.45
N GLU A 402 -29.91 8.89 -14.55
CA GLU A 402 -30.42 8.40 -15.84
C GLU A 402 -29.38 7.68 -16.71
N ILE A 403 -28.09 7.77 -16.36
CA ILE A 403 -26.99 7.11 -17.09
C ILE A 403 -26.37 6.02 -16.24
N VAL A 404 -26.06 6.29 -14.97
CA VAL A 404 -25.32 5.39 -14.09
C VAL A 404 -26.30 4.53 -13.30
N HIS A 405 -26.24 3.22 -13.53
CA HIS A 405 -27.16 2.23 -12.99
C HIS A 405 -26.39 1.16 -12.19
N PRO A 406 -26.21 1.37 -10.88
CA PRO A 406 -25.51 0.42 -10.05
C PRO A 406 -26.34 -0.79 -9.66
N LEU A 407 -25.70 -1.96 -9.64
CA LEU A 407 -26.19 -3.22 -9.10
C LEU A 407 -25.34 -3.57 -7.89
N TYR A 408 -25.86 -3.27 -6.69
CA TYR A 408 -25.16 -3.57 -5.43
C TYR A 408 -25.48 -5.00 -4.97
N GLN A 409 -24.50 -5.89 -5.05
CA GLN A 409 -24.66 -7.26 -4.57
C GLN A 409 -24.59 -7.33 -3.04
N LYS A 410 -25.36 -8.25 -2.45
CA LYS A 410 -25.38 -8.46 -0.99
C LYS A 410 -24.23 -9.33 -0.49
N GLN A 411 -23.56 -10.02 -1.40
CA GLN A 411 -22.43 -10.92 -1.15
C GLN A 411 -21.62 -11.04 -2.44
N ASN A 412 -20.35 -11.41 -2.33
CA ASN A 412 -19.45 -11.60 -3.46
C ASN A 412 -19.88 -12.81 -4.32
N LEU A 413 -20.55 -12.57 -5.43
CA LEU A 413 -21.08 -13.59 -6.34
C LEU A 413 -19.99 -14.29 -7.15
N CYS A 414 -18.89 -13.61 -7.44
CA CYS A 414 -17.73 -14.19 -8.14
C CYS A 414 -17.12 -15.35 -7.36
N SER A 415 -16.94 -15.18 -6.06
CA SER A 415 -16.46 -16.23 -5.16
C SER A 415 -17.37 -17.46 -5.11
N LEU A 416 -18.65 -17.30 -5.49
CA LEU A 416 -19.65 -18.36 -5.54
C LEU A 416 -19.77 -18.99 -6.94
N GLY A 417 -19.00 -18.51 -7.92
CA GLY A 417 -19.00 -19.04 -9.29
C GLY A 417 -20.29 -18.72 -10.07
N VAL A 418 -20.96 -17.61 -9.75
CA VAL A 418 -22.13 -17.15 -10.51
C VAL A 418 -21.71 -16.72 -11.91
N ASP A 419 -22.48 -17.13 -12.92
CA ASP A 419 -22.32 -16.66 -14.29
C ASP A 419 -22.80 -15.20 -14.40
N PHE A 420 -21.86 -14.26 -14.41
CA PHE A 420 -22.17 -12.83 -14.53
C PHE A 420 -22.78 -12.47 -15.86
N THR A 421 -22.51 -13.22 -16.93
CA THR A 421 -22.95 -12.82 -18.26
C THR A 421 -24.45 -13.04 -18.40
N ASP A 422 -24.93 -14.25 -18.09
CA ASP A 422 -26.34 -14.61 -18.21
C ASP A 422 -27.19 -14.14 -17.02
N LYS A 423 -26.62 -14.05 -15.81
CA LYS A 423 -27.39 -13.70 -14.61
C LYS A 423 -27.37 -12.21 -14.27
N ILE A 424 -26.35 -11.48 -14.70
CA ILE A 424 -26.16 -10.08 -14.29
C ILE A 424 -26.12 -9.14 -15.52
N LEU A 425 -25.25 -9.37 -16.49
CA LEU A 425 -25.04 -8.48 -17.62
C LEU A 425 -26.29 -8.37 -18.50
N TYR A 426 -26.72 -9.46 -19.14
CA TYR A 426 -27.82 -9.37 -20.11
C TYR A 426 -29.18 -9.00 -19.52
N PRO A 427 -29.58 -9.47 -18.33
CA PRO A 427 -30.85 -9.05 -17.73
C PRO A 427 -30.92 -7.57 -17.36
N ASN A 428 -29.78 -6.90 -17.19
CA ASN A 428 -29.72 -5.52 -16.69
C ASN A 428 -29.25 -4.49 -17.74
N THR A 429 -29.04 -4.90 -19.00
CA THR A 429 -28.56 -4.02 -20.08
C THR A 429 -29.61 -3.83 -21.18
N LYS A 430 -29.93 -2.58 -21.49
CA LYS A 430 -30.98 -2.21 -22.46
C LYS A 430 -30.44 -2.10 -23.89
N GLY A 431 -29.20 -1.63 -24.04
CA GLY A 431 -28.57 -1.33 -25.33
C GLY A 431 -28.57 -2.48 -26.32
N LYS A 432 -28.68 -2.15 -27.61
CA LYS A 432 -28.43 -3.05 -28.75
C LYS A 432 -26.96 -3.51 -28.75
N TYR A 433 -26.05 -2.61 -28.35
CA TYR A 433 -24.63 -2.90 -28.22
C TYR A 433 -24.22 -2.93 -26.76
N ILE A 434 -23.25 -3.79 -26.45
CA ILE A 434 -22.60 -3.87 -25.15
C ILE A 434 -21.17 -3.42 -25.32
N ALA A 435 -20.74 -2.47 -24.50
CA ALA A 435 -19.35 -2.07 -24.37
C ALA A 435 -18.83 -2.53 -23.00
N LEU A 436 -17.66 -3.13 -22.94
CA LEU A 436 -17.11 -3.63 -21.67
C LEU A 436 -16.00 -2.71 -21.16
N CYS A 437 -15.95 -2.48 -19.85
CA CYS A 437 -14.85 -1.80 -19.17
C CYS A 437 -14.81 -2.25 -17.71
N GLU A 438 -13.72 -2.92 -17.30
CA GLU A 438 -13.55 -3.41 -15.93
C GLU A 438 -13.27 -2.24 -14.97
N GLY A 439 -13.68 -2.36 -13.69
CA GLY A 439 -13.61 -1.23 -12.75
C GLY A 439 -12.19 -0.75 -12.42
N ASP A 440 -11.19 -1.57 -12.73
CA ASP A 440 -9.75 -1.31 -12.60
C ASP A 440 -9.08 -0.90 -13.92
N ASP A 441 -9.83 -0.72 -15.00
CA ASP A 441 -9.39 -0.18 -16.30
C ASP A 441 -10.07 1.16 -16.60
N TYR A 442 -9.76 1.80 -17.73
CA TYR A 442 -10.42 3.04 -18.15
C TYR A 442 -10.23 3.36 -19.63
N TRP A 443 -11.11 4.21 -20.16
CA TRP A 443 -10.99 4.73 -21.53
C TRP A 443 -10.35 6.12 -21.54
N ILE A 444 -9.63 6.41 -22.62
CA ILE A 444 -8.91 7.67 -22.82
C ILE A 444 -9.30 8.41 -24.11
N ASP A 445 -10.00 7.75 -25.05
CA ASP A 445 -10.56 8.41 -26.25
C ASP A 445 -12.05 8.68 -26.03
N GLU A 446 -12.43 9.95 -26.04
CA GLU A 446 -13.83 10.40 -25.89
C GLU A 446 -14.73 9.95 -27.04
N ASN A 447 -14.19 9.51 -28.18
CA ASN A 447 -14.96 9.09 -29.36
C ASN A 447 -15.04 7.55 -29.50
N LYS A 448 -14.52 6.78 -28.54
CA LYS A 448 -14.44 5.31 -28.62
C LYS A 448 -15.80 4.68 -29.00
N LEU A 449 -16.85 5.01 -28.25
CA LEU A 449 -18.19 4.43 -28.49
C LEU A 449 -18.74 4.84 -29.85
N GLU A 450 -18.62 6.11 -30.23
CA GLU A 450 -19.10 6.61 -31.52
C GLU A 450 -18.42 5.88 -32.68
N ILE A 451 -17.09 5.74 -32.65
CA ILE A 451 -16.32 5.06 -33.69
C ILE A 451 -16.74 3.60 -33.84
N GLN A 452 -16.75 2.86 -32.73
CA GLN A 452 -17.03 1.42 -32.74
C GLN A 452 -18.46 1.11 -33.15
N VAL A 453 -19.44 1.87 -32.64
CA VAL A 453 -20.86 1.63 -32.91
C VAL A 453 -21.23 2.06 -34.31
N LYS A 454 -20.79 3.25 -34.76
CA LYS A 454 -21.06 3.71 -36.12
C LYS A 454 -20.55 2.73 -37.17
N TYR A 455 -19.33 2.20 -36.96
CA TYR A 455 -18.79 1.18 -37.86
C TYR A 455 -19.68 -0.07 -37.93
N MET A 456 -20.21 -0.55 -36.80
CA MET A 456 -21.11 -1.72 -36.77
C MET A 456 -22.52 -1.44 -37.32
N GLU A 457 -23.01 -0.21 -37.21
CA GLU A 457 -24.27 0.21 -37.87
C GLU A 457 -24.08 0.25 -39.40
N ASP A 458 -22.95 0.76 -39.87
CA ASP A 458 -22.62 0.85 -41.30
C ASP A 458 -22.24 -0.51 -41.91
N ASN A 459 -21.84 -1.50 -41.08
CA ASN A 459 -21.41 -2.84 -41.52
C ASN A 459 -22.19 -3.96 -40.79
N PRO A 460 -23.40 -4.32 -41.27
CA PRO A 460 -24.27 -5.29 -40.60
C PRO A 460 -23.77 -6.73 -40.56
N ASP A 461 -22.63 -7.08 -41.14
CA ASP A 461 -21.96 -8.39 -41.02
C ASP A 461 -20.97 -8.45 -39.85
N VAL A 462 -20.65 -7.31 -39.24
CA VAL A 462 -19.76 -7.19 -38.07
C VAL A 462 -20.54 -7.51 -36.79
N ALA A 463 -20.06 -8.47 -36.01
CA ALA A 463 -20.69 -8.88 -34.74
C ALA A 463 -20.08 -8.14 -33.53
N GLY A 464 -18.84 -7.68 -33.65
CA GLY A 464 -18.20 -6.86 -32.64
C GLY A 464 -16.97 -6.16 -33.17
N THR A 465 -16.41 -5.29 -32.34
CA THR A 465 -15.19 -4.53 -32.59
C THR A 465 -14.32 -4.51 -31.34
N PHE A 466 -13.03 -4.26 -31.53
CA PHE A 466 -12.09 -3.98 -30.45
C PHE A 466 -10.96 -3.09 -30.97
N HIS A 467 -10.15 -2.56 -30.06
CA HIS A 467 -9.06 -1.64 -30.36
C HIS A 467 -7.84 -1.96 -29.47
N ASP A 468 -6.78 -1.15 -29.52
CA ASP A 468 -5.57 -1.35 -28.69
C ASP A 468 -5.61 -0.54 -27.38
N ALA A 469 -4.79 -0.90 -26.40
CA ALA A 469 -4.72 -0.22 -25.12
C ALA A 469 -3.27 0.02 -24.67
N TYR A 470 -3.05 1.05 -23.85
CA TYR A 470 -1.83 1.10 -23.05
C TYR A 470 -1.94 0.14 -21.88
N MET A 471 -0.84 -0.48 -21.48
CA MET A 471 -0.70 -1.14 -20.20
C MET A 471 0.01 -0.20 -19.23
N LYS A 472 -0.67 0.15 -18.13
CA LYS A 472 -0.11 0.94 -17.03
C LYS A 472 0.52 -0.01 -16.00
N MET A 473 1.84 0.04 -15.91
CA MET A 473 2.65 -0.75 -14.99
C MET A 473 2.52 -0.22 -13.55
N LYS A 474 2.89 -1.05 -12.56
CA LYS A 474 2.85 -0.68 -11.13
C LYS A 474 3.71 0.52 -10.76
N ASP A 475 4.82 0.72 -11.47
CA ASP A 475 5.71 1.89 -11.30
C ASP A 475 5.17 3.16 -11.98
N GLY A 476 3.94 3.11 -12.51
CA GLY A 476 3.27 4.22 -13.18
C GLY A 476 3.64 4.37 -14.66
N LYS A 477 4.56 3.56 -15.21
CA LYS A 477 4.93 3.63 -16.63
C LYS A 477 3.83 3.08 -17.51
N PHE A 478 3.64 3.73 -18.66
CA PHE A 478 2.77 3.24 -19.72
C PHE A 478 3.60 2.53 -20.78
N ILE A 479 3.17 1.34 -21.18
CA ILE A 479 3.71 0.63 -22.34
C ILE A 479 2.55 0.31 -23.29
N GLU A 480 2.80 0.23 -24.59
CA GLU A 480 1.78 -0.30 -25.51
C GLU A 480 1.52 -1.76 -25.15
N HIS A 481 0.27 -2.12 -24.83
CA HIS A 481 -0.01 -3.46 -24.29
C HIS A 481 0.24 -4.53 -25.34
N SER A 482 -0.10 -4.21 -26.58
CA SER A 482 0.04 -5.12 -27.70
C SER A 482 1.33 -4.83 -28.48
N ASP A 483 2.08 -5.89 -28.83
CA ASP A 483 3.08 -5.83 -29.90
C ASP A 483 2.40 -5.75 -31.29
N ARG A 484 1.07 -5.52 -31.32
CA ARG A 484 0.25 -5.55 -32.53
C ARG A 484 0.33 -4.19 -33.21
N LYS A 485 1.43 -3.99 -33.92
CA LYS A 485 1.41 -3.14 -35.12
C LYS A 485 0.64 -3.84 -36.25
N LEU A 486 -0.56 -4.33 -35.95
CA LEU A 486 -1.44 -4.94 -36.93
C LEU A 486 -2.20 -3.83 -37.65
N GLU A 487 -2.34 -3.97 -38.96
CA GLU A 487 -3.20 -3.10 -39.74
C GLU A 487 -4.66 -3.35 -39.35
N GLU A 488 -5.52 -2.35 -39.64
CA GLU A 488 -6.96 -2.48 -39.48
C GLU A 488 -7.47 -3.72 -40.23
N ALA A 489 -8.19 -4.60 -39.54
CA ALA A 489 -8.52 -5.91 -40.09
C ALA A 489 -9.72 -6.55 -39.39
N ASP A 490 -10.39 -7.45 -40.10
CA ASP A 490 -11.40 -8.34 -39.52
C ASP A 490 -10.74 -9.64 -39.04
N TYR A 491 -10.94 -10.02 -37.79
CA TYR A 491 -10.50 -11.29 -37.24
C TYR A 491 -11.60 -12.34 -37.32
N ASP A 492 -11.23 -13.52 -37.79
CA ASP A 492 -12.10 -14.68 -37.85
C ASP A 492 -11.95 -15.58 -36.60
N THR A 493 -12.79 -16.61 -36.53
CA THR A 493 -12.78 -17.55 -35.41
C THR A 493 -11.47 -18.32 -35.28
N SER A 494 -10.82 -18.67 -36.41
CA SER A 494 -9.54 -19.39 -36.39
C SER A 494 -8.47 -18.54 -35.70
N TYR A 495 -8.42 -17.25 -36.05
CA TYR A 495 -7.56 -16.28 -35.37
C TYR A 495 -7.88 -16.23 -33.89
N CYS A 496 -9.14 -15.98 -33.50
CA CYS A 496 -9.54 -15.88 -32.10
C CYS A 496 -9.12 -17.12 -31.30
N ILE A 497 -9.39 -18.34 -31.78
CA ILE A 497 -8.98 -19.60 -31.11
C ILE A 497 -7.46 -19.70 -31.00
N SER A 498 -6.73 -19.52 -32.11
CA SER A 498 -5.26 -19.69 -32.14
C SER A 498 -4.53 -18.74 -31.18
N LYS A 499 -5.21 -17.65 -30.83
CA LYS A 499 -4.73 -16.55 -30.03
C LYS A 499 -5.23 -16.60 -28.59
N SER A 500 -5.50 -17.81 -28.06
CA SER A 500 -5.76 -18.15 -26.64
C SER A 500 -4.90 -17.45 -25.57
N GLN A 501 -3.86 -16.72 -25.97
CA GLN A 501 -2.94 -15.97 -25.12
C GLN A 501 -2.59 -14.57 -25.67
N THR A 502 -3.33 -14.02 -26.64
CA THR A 502 -3.13 -12.64 -27.08
C THR A 502 -4.28 -11.75 -26.66
N ARG A 503 -4.05 -10.96 -25.60
CA ARG A 503 -4.05 -9.49 -25.55
C ARG A 503 -5.22 -8.75 -26.24
N ILE A 504 -6.44 -9.28 -26.23
CA ILE A 504 -7.62 -8.44 -26.49
C ILE A 504 -8.15 -8.06 -25.12
N ASP A 505 -7.90 -6.83 -24.73
CA ASP A 505 -8.32 -6.38 -23.41
C ASP A 505 -9.82 -6.20 -23.38
N THR A 506 -10.46 -6.73 -22.36
CA THR A 506 -11.92 -6.67 -22.19
C THR A 506 -12.42 -5.24 -22.37
N ALA A 507 -11.71 -4.26 -21.81
CA ALA A 507 -12.02 -2.83 -21.90
C ALA A 507 -12.11 -2.29 -23.35
N THR A 508 -11.56 -3.00 -24.33
CA THR A 508 -11.53 -2.56 -25.73
C THR A 508 -12.77 -2.99 -26.52
N ILE A 509 -13.52 -3.98 -26.02
CA ILE A 509 -14.53 -4.69 -26.79
C ILE A 509 -15.87 -3.94 -26.79
N VAL A 510 -16.49 -3.84 -27.98
CA VAL A 510 -17.90 -3.48 -28.15
C VAL A 510 -18.56 -4.47 -29.11
N TYR A 511 -19.70 -5.06 -28.74
CA TYR A 511 -20.36 -6.08 -29.55
C TYR A 511 -21.87 -5.89 -29.65
N ASN A 512 -22.47 -6.45 -30.70
CA ASN A 512 -23.91 -6.49 -30.89
C ASN A 512 -24.53 -7.61 -30.03
N LYS A 513 -25.38 -7.23 -29.08
CA LYS A 513 -25.99 -8.14 -28.09
C LYS A 513 -26.78 -9.27 -28.75
N GLU A 514 -27.64 -8.93 -29.71
CA GLU A 514 -28.55 -9.89 -30.35
C GLU A 514 -27.82 -10.92 -31.20
N LYS A 515 -26.71 -10.54 -31.84
CA LYS A 515 -25.90 -11.46 -32.63
C LYS A 515 -25.13 -12.47 -31.78
N VAL A 516 -24.67 -12.04 -30.61
CA VAL A 516 -23.88 -12.89 -29.69
C VAL A 516 -24.79 -13.87 -28.94
N LEU A 517 -26.03 -13.48 -28.68
CA LEU A 517 -27.02 -14.34 -28.02
C LEU A 517 -27.63 -15.40 -28.96
N PRO A 518 -28.00 -16.59 -28.44
CA PRO A 518 -27.68 -17.09 -27.10
C PRO A 518 -26.20 -17.49 -26.98
N ILE A 519 -25.65 -17.34 -25.76
CA ILE A 519 -24.30 -17.80 -25.44
C ILE A 519 -24.23 -19.35 -25.53
N PRO A 520 -23.11 -19.92 -26.01
CA PRO A 520 -22.96 -21.38 -26.07
C PRO A 520 -23.09 -22.06 -24.69
N TYR A 521 -23.70 -23.25 -24.65
CA TYR A 521 -24.00 -23.98 -23.39
C TYR A 521 -22.77 -24.30 -22.52
N PHE A 522 -21.58 -24.30 -23.13
CA PHE A 522 -20.31 -24.59 -22.48
C PHE A 522 -19.69 -23.35 -21.81
N SER A 523 -20.30 -22.17 -21.92
CA SER A 523 -19.85 -20.96 -21.22
C SER A 523 -19.75 -21.12 -19.71
N LYS A 524 -20.62 -21.94 -19.12
CA LYS A 524 -20.59 -22.28 -17.69
C LYS A 524 -19.28 -22.92 -17.21
N TYR A 525 -18.44 -23.42 -18.13
CA TYR A 525 -17.12 -23.97 -17.80
C TYR A 525 -15.98 -22.96 -17.98
N ALA A 526 -16.24 -21.82 -18.63
CA ALA A 526 -15.26 -20.77 -18.81
C ALA A 526 -15.10 -19.97 -17.51
N LYS A 527 -13.90 -20.04 -16.93
CA LYS A 527 -13.56 -19.29 -15.70
C LYS A 527 -13.20 -17.83 -15.98
N THR A 528 -12.82 -17.51 -17.21
CA THR A 528 -12.77 -16.14 -17.76
C THR A 528 -13.70 -16.05 -18.96
N GLY A 529 -14.46 -14.96 -19.03
CA GLY A 529 -15.47 -14.77 -20.07
C GLY A 529 -14.92 -14.17 -21.36
N ASP A 530 -13.82 -13.43 -21.29
CA ASP A 530 -13.22 -12.62 -22.36
C ASP A 530 -12.80 -13.43 -23.60
N TYR A 531 -12.01 -14.49 -23.40
CA TYR A 531 -11.50 -15.32 -24.48
C TYR A 531 -12.64 -16.07 -25.20
N LEU A 532 -13.55 -16.65 -24.41
CA LEU A 532 -14.76 -17.29 -24.94
C LEU A 532 -15.67 -16.29 -25.67
N LEU A 533 -15.80 -15.07 -25.15
CA LEU A 533 -16.60 -14.02 -25.78
C LEU A 533 -16.03 -13.64 -27.15
N CYS A 534 -14.72 -13.48 -27.27
CA CYS A 534 -14.07 -13.19 -28.56
C CYS A 534 -14.37 -14.28 -29.62
N ILE A 535 -14.29 -15.55 -29.20
CA ILE A 535 -14.66 -16.68 -30.08
C ILE A 535 -16.15 -16.63 -30.42
N THR A 536 -17.01 -16.35 -29.44
CA THR A 536 -18.45 -16.29 -29.65
C THR A 536 -18.84 -15.17 -30.62
N ILE A 537 -18.23 -13.98 -30.51
CA ILE A 537 -18.42 -12.87 -31.44
C ILE A 537 -18.01 -13.30 -32.85
N SER A 538 -16.80 -13.83 -33.01
CA SER A 538 -16.26 -14.22 -34.33
C SER A 538 -16.99 -15.40 -34.98
N LEU A 539 -17.67 -16.25 -34.20
CA LEU A 539 -18.57 -17.30 -34.72
C LEU A 539 -19.86 -16.73 -35.32
N ARG A 540 -20.26 -15.51 -34.92
CA ARG A 540 -21.55 -14.90 -35.25
C ARG A 540 -21.45 -13.78 -36.30
N GLY A 541 -20.23 -13.37 -36.64
CA GLY A 541 -19.93 -12.37 -37.64
C GLY A 541 -18.46 -11.94 -37.56
N LYS A 542 -18.08 -10.92 -38.30
CA LYS A 542 -16.70 -10.40 -38.23
C LYS A 542 -16.42 -9.76 -36.87
N PHE A 543 -15.19 -9.93 -36.37
CA PHE A 543 -14.70 -9.23 -35.20
C PHE A 543 -13.64 -8.21 -35.63
N HIS A 544 -14.04 -6.94 -35.74
CA HIS A 544 -13.23 -5.92 -36.39
C HIS A 544 -12.24 -5.25 -35.43
N TYR A 545 -11.00 -5.07 -35.88
CA TYR A 545 -9.91 -4.45 -35.12
C TYR A 545 -9.62 -3.03 -35.60
N PHE A 546 -9.65 -2.07 -34.68
CA PHE A 546 -9.13 -0.72 -34.91
C PHE A 546 -7.70 -0.58 -34.40
N PRO A 547 -6.71 -0.18 -35.23
CA PRO A 547 -5.33 0.06 -34.82
C PRO A 547 -5.19 1.42 -34.11
N ARG A 548 -5.96 1.61 -33.04
CA ARG A 548 -6.05 2.85 -32.26
C ARG A 548 -6.00 2.53 -30.78
N ILE A 549 -5.24 3.33 -30.04
CA ILE A 549 -5.21 3.23 -28.59
C ILE A 549 -6.33 4.10 -28.03
N MET A 550 -7.35 3.48 -27.43
CA MET A 550 -8.50 4.20 -26.87
C MET A 550 -8.77 3.88 -25.39
N GLY A 551 -7.98 2.98 -24.79
CA GLY A 551 -8.12 2.58 -23.40
C GLY A 551 -6.78 2.28 -22.74
N VAL A 552 -6.86 2.02 -21.43
CA VAL A 552 -5.72 1.69 -20.59
C VAL A 552 -6.08 0.48 -19.73
N TYR A 553 -5.27 -0.56 -19.83
CA TYR A 553 -5.26 -1.74 -18.97
C TYR A 553 -4.30 -1.50 -17.79
N ARG A 554 -4.75 -1.63 -16.53
CA ARG A 554 -3.86 -1.43 -15.36
C ARG A 554 -3.32 -2.75 -14.85
N MET A 555 -2.02 -2.83 -14.57
CA MET A 555 -1.45 -3.95 -13.83
C MET A 555 -1.49 -3.70 -12.31
N SER A 556 -2.12 -4.60 -11.56
CA SER A 556 -2.01 -4.63 -10.09
C SER A 556 -1.72 -6.03 -9.55
N ASP A 557 -1.33 -6.11 -8.27
CA ASP A 557 -1.17 -7.39 -7.55
C ASP A 557 -2.48 -8.17 -7.40
N ASN A 558 -3.61 -7.47 -7.42
CA ASN A 558 -4.93 -8.04 -7.17
C ASN A 558 -5.70 -8.35 -8.47
N ASN A 559 -5.14 -8.07 -9.65
CA ASN A 559 -5.78 -8.45 -10.91
C ASN A 559 -5.94 -9.97 -10.99
N TRP A 560 -6.95 -10.41 -11.73
CA TRP A 560 -7.23 -11.83 -11.96
C TRP A 560 -5.99 -12.57 -12.49
N SER A 561 -5.30 -12.00 -13.49
CA SER A 561 -4.08 -12.57 -14.09
C SER A 561 -2.98 -12.82 -13.05
N SER A 562 -2.70 -11.84 -12.18
CA SER A 562 -1.72 -11.96 -11.11
C SER A 562 -2.10 -13.03 -10.08
N THR A 563 -3.40 -13.13 -9.75
CA THR A 563 -3.91 -14.06 -8.73
C THR A 563 -3.94 -15.52 -9.22
N ILE A 564 -4.25 -15.73 -10.49
CA ILE A 564 -4.43 -17.08 -11.06
C ILE A 564 -3.10 -17.65 -11.53
N LEU A 565 -2.29 -16.88 -12.26
CA LEU A 565 -1.02 -17.37 -12.82
C LEU A 565 0.00 -17.73 -11.74
N ASN A 566 -0.07 -17.09 -10.56
CA ASN A 566 0.84 -17.36 -9.44
C ASN A 566 0.31 -18.41 -8.46
N ASN A 567 -0.90 -18.95 -8.66
CA ASN A 567 -1.49 -19.96 -7.78
C ASN A 567 -1.70 -21.29 -8.53
N PRO A 568 -0.85 -22.31 -8.28
CA PRO A 568 -0.90 -23.61 -8.95
C PRO A 568 -2.28 -24.26 -9.00
N LYS A 569 -3.00 -24.24 -7.88
CA LYS A 569 -4.33 -24.86 -7.77
C LYS A 569 -5.36 -24.12 -8.63
N LYS A 570 -5.40 -22.79 -8.53
CA LYS A 570 -6.33 -21.97 -9.33
C LYS A 570 -6.00 -22.06 -10.82
N TYR A 571 -4.72 -22.05 -11.18
CA TYR A 571 -4.27 -22.24 -12.56
C TYR A 571 -4.68 -23.59 -13.14
N LYS A 572 -4.59 -24.66 -12.33
CA LYS A 572 -5.08 -25.99 -12.71
C LYS A 572 -6.57 -25.98 -13.01
N GLU A 573 -7.39 -25.47 -12.09
CA GLU A 573 -8.84 -25.37 -12.25
C GLU A 573 -9.24 -24.55 -13.49
N PHE A 574 -8.57 -23.41 -13.71
CA PHE A 574 -8.74 -22.58 -14.89
C PHE A 574 -8.45 -23.35 -16.19
N SER A 575 -7.27 -23.95 -16.28
CA SER A 575 -6.80 -24.64 -17.50
C SER A 575 -7.64 -25.88 -17.81
N MET A 576 -8.08 -26.62 -16.79
CA MET A 576 -9.00 -27.75 -16.96
C MET A 576 -10.37 -27.30 -17.47
N GLY A 577 -10.90 -26.21 -16.92
CA GLY A 577 -12.13 -25.59 -17.43
C GLY A 577 -11.99 -25.18 -18.90
N GLU A 578 -10.85 -24.60 -19.25
CA GLU A 578 -10.56 -24.17 -20.62
C GLU A 578 -10.50 -25.33 -21.62
N ILE A 579 -9.72 -26.37 -21.31
CA ILE A 579 -9.63 -27.57 -22.15
C ILE A 579 -11.02 -28.19 -22.34
N ARG A 580 -11.82 -28.27 -21.27
CA ARG A 580 -13.17 -28.84 -21.34
C ARG A 580 -14.05 -28.09 -22.32
N TRP A 581 -14.17 -26.76 -22.19
CA TRP A 581 -15.04 -26.02 -23.09
C TRP A 581 -14.49 -25.93 -24.52
N LEU A 582 -13.18 -26.08 -24.72
CA LEU A 582 -12.58 -26.18 -26.05
C LEU A 582 -12.98 -27.48 -26.77
N PHE A 583 -13.10 -28.60 -26.06
CA PHE A 583 -13.69 -29.82 -26.62
C PHE A 583 -15.16 -29.63 -27.00
N ASP A 584 -15.95 -29.03 -26.10
CA ASP A 584 -17.35 -28.68 -26.39
C ASP A 584 -17.48 -27.73 -27.60
N LEU A 585 -16.56 -26.76 -27.74
CA LEU A 585 -16.49 -25.86 -28.90
C LEU A 585 -16.20 -26.64 -30.19
N ASN A 586 -15.30 -27.62 -30.15
CA ASN A 586 -14.99 -28.46 -31.30
C ASN A 586 -16.22 -29.25 -31.77
N GLU A 587 -16.96 -29.83 -30.83
CA GLU A 587 -18.23 -30.50 -31.14
C GLU A 587 -19.28 -29.52 -31.66
N TYR A 588 -19.44 -28.37 -31.00
CA TYR A 588 -20.38 -27.31 -31.39
C TYR A 588 -20.15 -26.76 -32.80
N THR A 589 -18.91 -26.85 -33.29
CA THR A 589 -18.51 -26.37 -34.62
C THR A 589 -18.34 -27.50 -35.64
N ASP A 590 -18.82 -28.71 -35.34
CA ASP A 590 -18.69 -29.91 -36.18
C ASP A 590 -17.24 -30.18 -36.61
N GLY A 591 -16.28 -29.89 -35.74
CA GLY A 591 -14.85 -30.09 -35.98
C GLY A 591 -14.20 -29.07 -36.93
N LYS A 592 -14.92 -28.01 -37.33
CA LYS A 592 -14.41 -27.01 -38.30
C LYS A 592 -13.07 -26.38 -37.88
N TYR A 593 -12.85 -26.19 -36.57
CA TYR A 593 -11.66 -25.54 -36.01
C TYR A 593 -10.77 -26.53 -35.23
N TYR A 594 -10.85 -27.83 -35.55
CA TYR A 594 -10.13 -28.88 -34.83
C TYR A 594 -8.63 -28.61 -34.71
N ASN A 595 -7.98 -28.13 -35.78
CA ASN A 595 -6.53 -27.93 -35.79
C ASN A 595 -6.10 -26.79 -34.84
N GLU A 596 -6.86 -25.71 -34.79
CA GLU A 596 -6.64 -24.57 -33.90
C GLU A 596 -6.88 -24.97 -32.46
N ILE A 597 -8.01 -25.63 -32.20
CA ILE A 597 -8.41 -26.10 -30.86
C ILE A 597 -7.38 -27.09 -30.31
N ALA A 598 -6.98 -28.09 -31.10
CA ALA A 598 -5.99 -29.09 -30.69
C ALA A 598 -4.65 -28.46 -30.34
N LYS A 599 -4.22 -27.41 -31.04
CA LYS A 599 -3.00 -26.67 -30.70
C LYS A 599 -3.11 -25.98 -29.34
N VAL A 600 -4.24 -25.31 -29.07
CA VAL A 600 -4.47 -24.64 -27.78
C VAL A 600 -4.50 -25.65 -26.63
N ILE A 601 -5.24 -26.75 -26.81
CA ILE A 601 -5.31 -27.83 -25.82
C ILE A 601 -3.92 -28.42 -25.56
N ALA A 602 -3.10 -28.64 -26.59
CA ALA A 602 -1.74 -29.14 -26.42
C ALA A 602 -0.83 -28.18 -25.64
N VAL A 603 -0.98 -26.86 -25.84
CA VAL A 603 -0.26 -25.84 -25.06
C VAL A 603 -0.70 -25.87 -23.60
N ARG A 604 -2.01 -25.87 -23.34
CA ARG A 604 -2.55 -25.92 -21.96
C ARG A 604 -2.20 -27.22 -21.25
N GLY A 605 -2.24 -28.35 -21.93
CA GLY A 605 -1.81 -29.64 -21.38
C GLY A 605 -0.34 -29.62 -20.97
N ARG A 606 0.53 -29.02 -21.79
CA ARG A 606 1.95 -28.81 -21.44
C ARG A 606 2.11 -27.92 -20.22
N ASP A 607 1.38 -26.81 -20.15
CA ASP A 607 1.48 -25.89 -19.02
C ASP A 607 0.96 -26.53 -17.73
N LEU A 608 -0.15 -27.28 -17.80
CA LEU A 608 -0.68 -28.07 -16.70
C LEU A 608 0.32 -29.11 -16.18
N ALA A 609 1.01 -29.83 -17.07
CA ALA A 609 2.01 -30.84 -16.70
C ALA A 609 3.20 -30.27 -15.90
N ARG A 610 3.39 -28.95 -15.87
CA ARG A 610 4.40 -28.28 -15.03
C ARG A 610 3.92 -27.99 -13.61
N VAL A 611 2.61 -28.09 -13.37
CA VAL A 611 1.92 -27.63 -12.17
C VAL A 611 1.25 -28.79 -11.41
N ILE A 612 1.07 -29.94 -12.06
CA ILE A 612 0.50 -31.16 -11.48
C ILE A 612 1.54 -32.28 -11.40
N GLU A 613 1.33 -33.25 -10.51
CA GLU A 613 2.20 -34.42 -10.41
C GLU A 613 2.16 -35.26 -11.70
N TYR A 614 3.30 -35.86 -12.05
CA TYR A 614 3.52 -36.53 -13.33
C TYR A 614 2.49 -37.63 -13.65
N GLU A 615 2.03 -38.35 -12.64
CA GLU A 615 1.04 -39.43 -12.77
C GLU A 615 -0.35 -38.88 -13.13
N GLU A 616 -0.74 -37.74 -12.54
CA GLU A 616 -1.99 -37.06 -12.83
C GLU A 616 -1.97 -36.42 -14.24
N ALA A 617 -0.82 -35.89 -14.66
CA ALA A 617 -0.61 -35.39 -16.02
C ALA A 617 -0.76 -36.49 -17.09
N LEU A 618 -0.22 -37.69 -16.81
CA LEU A 618 -0.26 -38.81 -17.75
C LEU A 618 -1.68 -39.34 -17.99
N ASP A 619 -2.53 -39.38 -16.96
CA ASP A 619 -3.90 -39.84 -17.12
C ASP A 619 -4.79 -38.82 -17.84
N MET A 620 -4.50 -37.52 -17.68
CA MET A 620 -5.15 -36.47 -18.46
C MET A 620 -4.77 -36.47 -19.93
N ILE A 621 -3.49 -36.70 -20.28
CA ILE A 621 -3.04 -36.76 -21.69
C ILE A 621 -3.65 -37.96 -22.43
N LYS A 622 -4.07 -39.02 -21.72
CA LYS A 622 -4.70 -40.21 -22.30
C LYS A 622 -6.20 -40.06 -22.59
N CYS A 623 -6.91 -39.17 -21.88
CA CYS A 623 -8.31 -38.82 -22.15
C CYS A 623 -8.38 -37.81 -23.30
#